data_AF-A0A4V6KQH8-F1
#
_entry.id   AF-A0A4V6KQH8-F1
#
_cell.length_a   1.000
_cell.length_b   1.000
_cell.length_c   1.000
_cell.angle_alpha   90.00
_cell.angle_beta   90.00
_cell.angle_gamma   90.00
#
_symmetry.space_group_name_H-M   'P 1'
#
loop_
_entity.id
_entity.type
_entity.pdbx_description
1 polymer ?
#
loop_
_entity_poly.entity_id
_entity_poly.type
_entity_poly.pdbx_seq_one_letter_code
_entity_poly.pdbx_strand_id
1 'polypeptide(L)'
;MLKILRAGIYTTVQDLGRNGFRRLGISQGGALDIPALKIANLLVGNSPEAAGLEITLGQFSAEFTHNGWIALTGAGCDAQLDGKSLWTGWRYPVKKGQQLTLKMPKRGMRSYLAVSGGINVPEMLGSRSTDLKAGFGGLEGRQLKEGDLLPAGKPQALPTTVIGVKQPLFSNRIRVLTGPEYDEFSQQAQDDFWRTAWQLSPQSNRMGYRLHGGSALTRTTEREMLSHGLIPGVIQVPHKRPADRLDGRCPDYRGLPADCLRDRGRSVPLGADPSGGCASLYPLHPGRGAARQGRAGSLYSTDCLGGSMIVDLNADLGEGCANDEALLQLVSSANIACGFHAGDAQTMRQSVRWALQYGVAIGAHPSFPDRENFGRTRMQLPVETVYAQVVYQLGALAAITRAEGGVMVHVKPHGMLYNQAAVEPELAEAIARAVLAVDPSLRLVGLAGSELIRAGEKLGLATRQEVFADRGYQADGTLVPRGQPGALIASDELALQQTLEMVRHQRVRTVEGGWASVKAETVCLHGDGEHALAYARKLRESFAQQQIGVSAA
;
A
#
# COMPACT_ATOMS: atom_id res chain seq x y z
N MET A 1 10.68 -12.77 29.54
CA MET A 1 12.05 -13.17 29.11
C MET A 1 11.98 -14.63 28.65
N LEU A 2 12.78 -15.00 27.65
CA LEU A 2 12.69 -16.27 26.92
C LEU A 2 14.07 -16.94 26.87
N LYS A 3 14.21 -18.14 27.41
CA LYS A 3 15.46 -18.93 27.35
C LYS A 3 15.38 -19.93 26.21
N ILE A 4 16.32 -19.90 25.28
CA ILE A 4 16.34 -20.82 24.14
C ILE A 4 16.90 -22.16 24.59
N LEU A 5 16.10 -23.22 24.48
CA LEU A 5 16.51 -24.59 24.76
C LEU A 5 17.04 -25.25 23.48
N ARG A 6 16.33 -25.05 22.36
CA ARG A 6 16.73 -25.48 21.02
C ARG A 6 16.40 -24.38 20.02
N ALA A 7 17.40 -23.88 19.31
CA ALA A 7 17.21 -22.75 18.38
C ALA A 7 16.63 -23.16 17.01
N GLY A 8 16.67 -24.44 16.65
CA GLY A 8 16.26 -24.91 15.32
C GLY A 8 17.33 -24.65 14.24
N ILE A 9 16.94 -24.76 12.97
CA ILE A 9 17.88 -24.65 11.84
C ILE A 9 18.28 -23.19 11.60
N TYR A 10 17.33 -22.27 11.68
CA TYR A 10 17.56 -20.85 11.39
C TYR A 10 16.51 -19.99 12.09
N THR A 11 16.88 -19.44 13.25
CA THR A 11 16.02 -18.59 14.06
C THR A 11 16.71 -17.26 14.35
N THR A 12 16.00 -16.16 14.10
CA THR A 12 16.51 -14.79 14.29
C THR A 12 15.47 -13.89 14.93
N VAL A 13 15.92 -12.80 15.55
CA VAL A 13 15.03 -11.73 16.01
C VAL A 13 14.70 -10.84 14.82
N GLN A 14 13.41 -10.60 14.58
CA GLN A 14 12.94 -9.79 13.47
C GLN A 14 11.84 -8.82 13.94
N ASP A 15 11.90 -7.60 13.42
CA ASP A 15 10.81 -6.63 13.44
C ASP A 15 10.37 -6.32 11.99
N LEU A 16 9.90 -5.09 11.70
CA LEU A 16 9.52 -4.69 10.33
C LEU A 16 10.71 -4.18 9.48
N GLY A 17 11.91 -4.23 10.04
CA GLY A 17 13.16 -3.83 9.39
C GLY A 17 13.53 -2.36 9.60
N ARG A 18 14.68 -1.99 9.03
CA ARG A 18 15.27 -0.64 9.09
C ARG A 18 15.00 0.14 7.80
N ASN A 19 14.35 1.28 7.93
CA ASN A 19 13.99 2.14 6.78
C ASN A 19 14.96 3.32 6.65
N GLY A 20 15.11 3.86 5.44
CA GLY A 20 15.89 5.08 5.19
C GLY A 20 17.39 4.89 4.88
N PHE A 21 17.95 3.68 5.05
CA PHE A 21 19.39 3.43 4.91
C PHE A 21 19.81 2.73 3.60
N ARG A 22 18.87 2.38 2.70
CA ARG A 22 19.19 1.67 1.45
C ARG A 22 20.21 2.41 0.57
N ARG A 23 20.16 3.75 0.55
CA ARG A 23 21.12 4.59 -0.18
C ARG A 23 22.57 4.43 0.31
N LEU A 24 22.76 3.91 1.52
CA LEU A 24 24.06 3.64 2.14
C LEU A 24 24.48 2.16 2.00
N GLY A 25 23.76 1.38 1.18
CA GLY A 25 24.03 -0.06 1.01
C GLY A 25 23.55 -0.94 2.16
N ILE A 26 22.73 -0.42 3.07
CA ILE A 26 22.21 -1.17 4.22
C ILE A 26 20.85 -1.78 3.87
N SER A 27 20.76 -3.11 3.99
CA SER A 27 19.54 -3.88 3.75
C SER A 27 18.47 -3.58 4.82
N GLN A 28 17.20 -3.63 4.41
CA GLN A 28 16.08 -3.39 5.33
C GLN A 28 15.96 -4.49 6.40
N GLY A 29 16.29 -5.75 6.10
CA GLY A 29 16.01 -6.85 7.02
C GLY A 29 14.51 -7.00 7.29
N GLY A 30 14.13 -7.45 8.50
CA GLY A 30 12.74 -7.59 8.91
C GLY A 30 12.16 -8.99 8.69
N ALA A 31 10.95 -9.23 9.17
CA ALA A 31 10.23 -10.47 8.90
C ALA A 31 9.97 -10.67 7.40
N LEU A 32 10.20 -11.89 6.89
CA LEU A 32 9.85 -12.23 5.50
C LEU A 32 8.34 -12.31 5.28
N ASP A 33 7.59 -12.76 6.29
CA ASP A 33 6.13 -12.74 6.34
C ASP A 33 5.69 -11.68 7.36
N ILE A 34 5.69 -10.43 6.91
CA ILE A 34 5.27 -9.26 7.70
C ILE A 34 3.84 -9.44 8.27
N PRO A 35 2.83 -9.87 7.49
CA PRO A 35 1.50 -10.11 8.04
C PRO A 35 1.53 -11.08 9.23
N ALA A 36 2.26 -12.19 9.15
CA ALA A 36 2.35 -13.15 10.24
C ALA A 36 2.93 -12.51 11.51
N LEU A 37 4.06 -11.80 11.42
CA LEU A 37 4.65 -11.14 12.59
C LEU A 37 3.71 -10.09 13.20
N LYS A 38 3.09 -9.25 12.35
CA LYS A 38 2.12 -8.24 12.81
C LYS A 38 0.95 -8.87 13.57
N ILE A 39 0.36 -9.94 13.02
CA ILE A 39 -0.75 -10.64 13.66
C ILE A 39 -0.31 -11.22 15.01
N ALA A 40 0.88 -11.82 15.10
CA ALA A 40 1.39 -12.36 16.36
C ALA A 40 1.55 -11.26 17.42
N ASN A 41 2.12 -10.10 17.06
CA ASN A 41 2.28 -8.96 17.95
C ASN A 41 0.94 -8.40 18.44
N LEU A 42 -0.01 -8.19 17.52
CA LEU A 42 -1.34 -7.70 17.85
C LEU A 42 -2.07 -8.64 18.82
N LEU A 43 -1.97 -9.96 18.61
CA LEU A 43 -2.58 -10.96 19.49
C LEU A 43 -2.10 -10.84 20.94
N VAL A 44 -0.82 -10.54 21.16
CA VAL A 44 -0.24 -10.42 22.52
C VAL A 44 -0.29 -9.00 23.10
N GLY A 45 -0.91 -8.05 22.38
CA GLY A 45 -1.07 -6.66 22.84
C GLY A 45 0.16 -5.77 22.60
N ASN A 46 1.08 -6.17 21.73
CA ASN A 46 2.21 -5.34 21.32
C ASN A 46 1.80 -4.37 20.21
N SER A 47 2.62 -3.33 19.97
CA SER A 47 2.57 -2.62 18.69
C SER A 47 2.91 -3.60 17.54
N PRO A 48 2.29 -3.45 16.36
CA PRO A 48 2.53 -4.32 15.22
C PRO A 48 3.99 -4.29 14.73
N GLU A 49 4.75 -3.26 15.10
CA GLU A 49 6.16 -3.05 14.78
C GLU A 49 7.12 -3.78 15.74
N ALA A 50 6.63 -4.34 16.85
CA ALA A 50 7.49 -4.95 17.87
C ALA A 50 8.29 -6.14 17.34
N ALA A 51 9.46 -6.38 17.94
CA ALA A 51 10.28 -7.51 17.56
C ALA A 51 9.73 -8.84 18.10
N GLY A 52 9.76 -9.86 17.25
CA GLY A 52 9.46 -11.25 17.56
C GLY A 52 10.54 -12.19 17.02
N LEU A 53 10.32 -13.50 17.14
CA LEU A 53 11.19 -14.50 16.51
C LEU A 53 10.64 -14.92 15.17
N GLU A 54 11.50 -14.95 14.15
CA GLU A 54 11.28 -15.69 12.91
C GLU A 54 11.99 -17.05 13.02
N ILE A 55 11.23 -18.14 12.90
CA ILE A 55 11.68 -19.52 13.09
C ILE A 55 11.50 -20.28 11.77
N THR A 56 12.60 -20.75 11.18
CA THR A 56 12.56 -21.48 9.90
C THR A 56 12.52 -22.99 10.15
N LEU A 57 11.50 -23.66 9.59
CA LEU A 57 11.23 -25.09 9.68
C LEU A 57 11.05 -25.63 11.12
N GLY A 58 10.60 -24.76 12.03
CA GLY A 58 10.29 -25.13 13.41
C GLY A 58 11.50 -25.72 14.14
N GLN A 59 11.32 -26.90 14.76
CA GLN A 59 12.35 -27.59 15.56
C GLN A 59 12.97 -26.69 16.65
N PHE A 60 12.11 -25.86 17.24
CA PHE A 60 12.48 -24.82 18.18
C PHE A 60 11.87 -25.14 19.54
N SER A 61 12.61 -24.91 20.61
CA SER A 61 12.07 -24.95 21.97
C SER A 61 12.64 -23.85 22.85
N ALA A 62 11.80 -23.33 23.74
CA ALA A 62 12.18 -22.29 24.66
C ALA A 62 11.39 -22.37 25.96
N GLU A 63 12.01 -21.92 27.05
CA GLU A 63 11.40 -21.81 28.37
C GLU A 63 11.04 -20.34 28.66
N PHE A 64 9.83 -20.11 29.16
CA PHE A 64 9.41 -18.78 29.62
C PHE A 64 9.92 -18.54 31.03
N THR A 65 10.71 -17.50 31.24
CA THR A 65 11.23 -17.22 32.59
C THR A 65 10.34 -16.26 33.40
N HIS A 66 9.23 -15.79 32.80
CA HIS A 66 8.25 -14.87 33.41
C HIS A 66 6.83 -15.22 32.92
N ASN A 67 5.83 -14.81 33.69
CA ASN A 67 4.43 -14.89 33.27
C ASN A 67 4.15 -13.87 32.14
N GLY A 68 3.24 -14.20 31.23
CA GLY A 68 2.86 -13.30 30.13
C GLY A 68 1.93 -13.97 29.12
N TRP A 69 1.95 -13.47 27.89
CA TRP A 69 1.18 -14.02 26.78
C TRP A 69 2.07 -14.27 25.57
N ILE A 70 1.71 -15.27 24.78
CA ILE A 70 2.36 -15.59 23.51
C ILE A 70 1.35 -15.74 22.39
N ALA A 71 1.82 -15.58 21.16
CA ALA A 71 1.08 -15.97 19.97
C ALA A 71 2.04 -16.56 18.94
N LEU A 72 1.55 -17.56 18.21
CA LEU A 72 2.24 -18.20 17.10
C LEU A 72 1.47 -17.93 15.80
N THR A 73 2.17 -17.57 14.73
CA THR A 73 1.59 -17.39 13.39
C THR A 73 2.51 -17.96 12.32
N GLY A 74 2.07 -17.91 11.06
CA GLY A 74 2.82 -18.45 9.93
C GLY A 74 2.62 -19.96 9.79
N ALA A 75 3.70 -20.69 9.50
CA ALA A 75 3.69 -22.13 9.33
C ALA A 75 3.25 -22.85 10.62
N GLY A 76 2.35 -23.83 10.47
CA GLY A 76 1.88 -24.67 11.58
C GLY A 76 2.90 -25.74 11.93
N CYS A 77 3.45 -25.69 13.14
CA CYS A 77 4.52 -26.56 13.63
C CYS A 77 4.09 -27.54 14.73
N ASP A 78 2.81 -27.90 14.80
CA ASP A 78 2.24 -28.76 15.86
C ASP A 78 2.74 -28.34 17.26
N ALA A 79 2.63 -27.04 17.55
CA ALA A 79 3.24 -26.43 18.72
C ALA A 79 2.62 -26.95 20.02
N GLN A 80 3.43 -27.10 21.06
CA GLN A 80 3.01 -27.58 22.37
C GLN A 80 3.56 -26.69 23.49
N LEU A 81 2.74 -26.40 24.50
CA LEU A 81 3.12 -25.75 25.75
C LEU A 81 2.93 -26.74 26.89
N ASP A 82 4.03 -27.24 27.47
CA ASP A 82 4.03 -28.35 28.44
C ASP A 82 3.17 -29.54 28.00
N GLY A 83 3.32 -29.93 26.72
CA GLY A 83 2.57 -31.04 26.11
C GLY A 83 1.15 -30.69 25.63
N LYS A 84 0.60 -29.52 25.98
CA LYS A 84 -0.71 -29.08 25.47
C LYS A 84 -0.58 -28.43 24.10
N SER A 85 -1.35 -28.91 23.12
CA SER A 85 -1.34 -28.37 21.76
C SER A 85 -1.77 -26.92 21.68
N LEU A 86 -1.03 -26.12 20.91
CA LEU A 86 -1.34 -24.75 20.56
C LEU A 86 -1.61 -24.63 19.06
N TRP A 87 -2.62 -23.84 18.71
CA TRP A 87 -2.93 -23.48 17.33
C TRP A 87 -2.34 -22.12 16.95
N THR A 88 -1.93 -21.98 15.69
CA THR A 88 -1.49 -20.67 15.17
C THR A 88 -2.68 -19.71 15.04
N GLY A 89 -2.41 -18.41 15.16
CA GLY A 89 -3.43 -17.34 15.08
C GLY A 89 -4.18 -17.14 16.39
N TRP A 90 -3.73 -17.74 17.50
CA TRP A 90 -4.32 -17.60 18.82
C TRP A 90 -3.30 -17.02 19.81
N ARG A 91 -3.81 -16.26 20.78
CA ARG A 91 -3.04 -15.84 21.96
C ARG A 91 -3.22 -16.83 23.11
N TYR A 92 -2.14 -17.15 23.82
CA TYR A 92 -2.18 -18.04 24.98
C TYR A 92 -1.45 -17.42 26.18
N PRO A 93 -1.98 -17.57 27.39
CA PRO A 93 -1.24 -17.21 28.59
C PRO A 93 -0.12 -18.21 28.83
N VAL A 94 1.01 -17.73 29.33
CA VAL A 94 2.16 -18.54 29.74
C VAL A 94 2.59 -18.18 31.15
N LYS A 95 3.05 -19.19 31.90
CA LYS A 95 3.63 -19.04 33.23
C LYS A 95 5.14 -19.21 33.17
N LYS A 96 5.84 -18.64 34.16
CA LYS A 96 7.25 -18.91 34.40
C LYS A 96 7.48 -20.43 34.55
N GLY A 97 8.52 -20.92 33.88
CA GLY A 97 8.95 -22.32 33.85
C GLY A 97 8.30 -23.17 32.76
N GLN A 98 7.25 -22.68 32.08
CA GLN A 98 6.62 -23.44 31.01
C GLN A 98 7.51 -23.49 29.76
N GLN A 99 7.43 -24.60 29.03
CA GLN A 99 8.24 -24.84 27.84
C GLN A 99 7.37 -24.91 26.59
N LEU A 100 7.72 -24.08 25.61
CA LEU A 100 7.17 -24.13 24.27
C LEU A 100 8.04 -25.03 23.39
N THR A 101 7.43 -25.93 22.62
CA THR A 101 8.10 -26.76 21.62
C THR A 101 7.38 -26.70 20.29
N LEU A 102 8.13 -26.50 19.21
CA LEU A 102 7.67 -26.51 17.82
C LEU A 102 8.35 -27.67 17.09
N LYS A 103 7.56 -28.48 16.38
CA LYS A 103 8.04 -29.54 15.51
C LYS A 103 8.30 -29.01 14.09
N MET A 104 8.78 -29.89 13.21
CA MET A 104 8.92 -29.57 11.80
C MET A 104 7.51 -29.38 11.17
N PRO A 105 7.26 -28.29 10.42
CA PRO A 105 5.96 -28.07 9.80
C PRO A 105 5.72 -29.05 8.64
N LYS A 106 4.46 -29.48 8.47
CA LYS A 106 4.04 -30.25 7.27
C LYS A 106 3.80 -29.36 6.05
N ARG A 107 3.46 -28.09 6.28
CA ARG A 107 3.19 -27.05 5.27
C ARG A 107 3.68 -25.71 5.80
N GLY A 108 4.20 -24.86 4.90
CA GLY A 108 4.82 -23.61 5.31
C GLY A 108 6.31 -23.78 5.60
N MET A 109 7.06 -22.67 5.58
CA MET A 109 8.48 -22.66 5.94
C MET A 109 8.76 -21.90 7.25
N ARG A 110 8.14 -20.74 7.46
CA ARG A 110 8.47 -19.84 8.58
C ARG A 110 7.33 -19.66 9.55
N SER A 111 7.63 -19.78 10.83
CA SER A 111 6.72 -19.49 11.93
C SER A 111 7.20 -18.27 12.69
N TYR A 112 6.26 -17.52 13.27
CA TYR A 112 6.58 -16.34 14.06
C TYR A 112 6.09 -16.50 15.49
N LEU A 113 6.95 -16.18 16.46
CA LEU A 113 6.62 -16.17 17.88
C LEU A 113 6.68 -14.73 18.39
N ALA A 114 5.56 -14.21 18.86
CA ALA A 114 5.50 -12.99 19.62
C ALA A 114 5.27 -13.30 21.11
N VAL A 115 5.89 -12.49 21.95
CA VAL A 115 5.70 -12.49 23.41
C VAL A 115 5.21 -11.12 23.83
N SER A 116 4.29 -11.05 24.81
CA SER A 116 3.80 -9.78 25.34
C SER A 116 4.95 -8.91 25.87
N GLY A 117 4.99 -7.65 25.47
CA GLY A 117 6.11 -6.72 25.70
C GLY A 117 7.17 -6.70 24.60
N GLY A 118 7.12 -7.62 23.63
CA GLY A 118 8.08 -7.75 22.53
C GLY A 118 9.46 -8.23 22.99
N ILE A 119 10.33 -8.57 22.04
CA ILE A 119 11.72 -8.94 22.32
C ILE A 119 12.57 -7.68 22.40
N ASN A 120 13.12 -7.40 23.57
CA ASN A 120 13.78 -6.12 23.87
C ASN A 120 15.31 -6.19 23.74
N VAL A 121 15.78 -6.57 22.57
CA VAL A 121 17.20 -6.43 22.19
C VAL A 121 17.50 -4.97 21.79
N PRO A 122 18.78 -4.54 21.82
CA PRO A 122 19.15 -3.19 21.40
C PRO A 122 18.71 -2.86 19.97
N GLU A 123 18.26 -1.62 19.75
CA GLU A 123 17.99 -1.11 18.41
C GLU A 123 19.29 -0.71 17.71
N MET A 124 19.38 -1.05 16.43
CA MET A 124 20.47 -0.68 15.53
C MET A 124 19.83 -0.04 14.30
N LEU A 125 20.10 1.25 14.10
CA LEU A 125 19.52 2.03 12.99
C LEU A 125 17.98 2.03 13.02
N GLY A 126 17.40 2.18 14.22
CA GLY A 126 15.94 2.23 14.43
C GLY A 126 15.21 0.89 14.24
N SER A 127 15.94 -0.24 14.30
CA SER A 127 15.36 -1.58 14.15
C SER A 127 16.09 -2.60 15.03
N ARG A 128 15.37 -3.62 15.49
CA ARG A 128 15.85 -4.81 16.20
C ARG A 128 16.05 -6.01 15.28
N SER A 129 15.81 -5.88 13.98
CA SER A 129 15.99 -6.99 13.04
C SER A 129 17.44 -7.46 12.94
N THR A 130 17.66 -8.77 12.84
CA THR A 130 18.99 -9.33 12.58
C THR A 130 19.34 -9.21 11.10
N ASP A 131 20.49 -8.58 10.79
CA ASP A 131 21.17 -8.69 9.50
C ASP A 131 22.41 -9.59 9.66
N LEU A 132 22.31 -10.84 9.19
CA LEU A 132 23.39 -11.80 9.31
C LEU A 132 24.57 -11.52 8.39
N LYS A 133 24.33 -10.88 7.23
CA LYS A 133 25.41 -10.62 6.28
C LYS A 133 26.28 -9.47 6.78
N ALA A 134 25.64 -8.43 7.31
CA ALA A 134 26.34 -7.31 7.91
C ALA A 134 26.75 -7.56 9.37
N GLY A 135 26.24 -8.61 10.01
CA GLY A 135 26.63 -9.04 11.35
C GLY A 135 26.14 -8.11 12.46
N PHE A 136 24.93 -7.55 12.33
CA PHE A 136 24.39 -6.63 13.33
C PHE A 136 22.87 -6.73 13.55
N GLY A 137 22.39 -6.14 14.65
CA GLY A 137 20.97 -6.17 15.04
C GLY A 137 20.52 -7.51 15.62
N GLY A 138 19.32 -7.56 16.18
CA GLY A 138 18.85 -8.72 16.94
C GLY A 138 19.72 -9.02 18.15
N LEU A 139 20.04 -10.29 18.37
CA LEU A 139 21.02 -10.71 19.37
C LEU A 139 22.39 -10.83 18.71
N GLU A 140 23.24 -9.80 18.89
CA GLU A 140 24.64 -9.79 18.43
C GLU A 140 24.82 -10.02 16.91
N GLY A 141 23.83 -9.69 16.08
CA GLY A 141 23.94 -9.84 14.63
C GLY A 141 23.98 -11.27 14.11
N ARG A 142 23.58 -12.24 14.93
CA ARG A 142 23.68 -13.68 14.62
C ARG A 142 22.35 -14.42 14.78
N GLN A 143 22.35 -15.67 14.33
CA GLN A 143 21.29 -16.62 14.65
C GLN A 143 21.30 -16.94 16.16
N LEU A 144 20.13 -17.29 16.68
CA LEU A 144 20.02 -17.77 18.05
C LEU A 144 20.70 -19.12 18.21
N LYS A 145 21.18 -19.38 19.42
CA LYS A 145 21.84 -20.61 19.85
C LYS A 145 21.19 -21.14 21.11
N GLU A 146 21.43 -22.41 21.40
CA GLU A 146 20.99 -23.02 22.65
C GLU A 146 21.64 -22.31 23.83
N GLY A 147 20.86 -22.03 24.87
CA GLY A 147 21.29 -21.29 26.06
C GLY A 147 21.12 -19.77 25.96
N ASP A 148 20.83 -19.21 24.78
CA ASP A 148 20.60 -17.76 24.65
C ASP A 148 19.42 -17.31 25.53
N LEU A 149 19.56 -16.12 26.13
CA LEU A 149 18.52 -15.48 26.92
C LEU A 149 18.05 -14.22 26.21
N LEU A 150 16.78 -14.19 25.83
CA LEU A 150 16.16 -13.04 25.19
C LEU A 150 15.37 -12.20 26.20
N PRO A 151 15.73 -10.91 26.36
CA PRO A 151 14.95 -10.00 27.18
C PRO A 151 13.58 -9.77 26.55
N ALA A 152 12.54 -9.71 27.39
CA ALA A 152 11.23 -9.23 26.98
C ALA A 152 11.07 -7.78 27.44
N GLY A 153 10.39 -6.94 26.64
CA GLY A 153 10.07 -5.57 27.04
C GLY A 153 8.94 -5.53 28.07
N LYS A 154 8.59 -4.31 28.50
CA LYS A 154 7.44 -4.09 29.37
C LYS A 154 6.16 -4.10 28.51
N PRO A 155 5.17 -4.95 28.81
CA PRO A 155 3.91 -4.97 28.06
C PRO A 155 3.15 -3.67 28.31
N GLN A 156 2.70 -3.02 27.22
CA GLN A 156 1.87 -1.81 27.30
C GLN A 156 0.42 -2.15 27.66
N ALA A 157 -0.10 -3.24 27.09
CA ALA A 157 -1.41 -3.79 27.40
C ALA A 157 -1.30 -5.31 27.45
N LEU A 158 -1.79 -5.92 28.53
CA LEU A 158 -1.86 -7.37 28.63
C LEU A 158 -3.27 -7.86 28.24
N PRO A 159 -3.38 -8.86 27.35
CA PRO A 159 -4.65 -9.52 27.11
C PRO A 159 -5.24 -10.13 28.38
N THR A 160 -6.57 -10.24 28.41
CA THR A 160 -7.30 -10.87 29.52
C THR A 160 -7.91 -12.22 29.14
N THR A 161 -8.13 -12.47 27.84
CA THR A 161 -8.81 -13.68 27.35
C THR A 161 -8.06 -14.34 26.21
N VAL A 162 -8.33 -15.63 26.02
CA VAL A 162 -7.85 -16.41 24.86
C VAL A 162 -8.75 -16.10 23.66
N ILE A 163 -8.17 -15.50 22.62
CA ILE A 163 -8.86 -15.11 21.37
C ILE A 163 -7.99 -15.53 20.19
N GLY A 164 -8.65 -16.02 19.14
CA GLY A 164 -8.06 -16.33 17.85
C GLY A 164 -8.46 -15.33 16.78
N VAL A 165 -7.60 -15.17 15.78
CA VAL A 165 -7.87 -14.38 14.56
C VAL A 165 -7.59 -15.23 13.33
N LYS A 166 -8.34 -14.97 12.27
CA LYS A 166 -8.13 -15.64 10.99
C LYS A 166 -6.82 -15.17 10.36
N GLN A 167 -5.97 -16.12 9.99
CA GLN A 167 -4.71 -15.83 9.30
C GLN A 167 -4.90 -15.81 7.78
N PRO A 168 -4.09 -15.04 7.05
CA PRO A 168 -4.01 -15.12 5.60
C PRO A 168 -3.69 -16.55 5.13
N LEU A 169 -4.31 -16.98 4.03
CA LEU A 169 -3.99 -18.27 3.42
C LEU A 169 -2.75 -18.15 2.55
N PHE A 170 -1.93 -19.20 2.53
CA PHE A 170 -0.78 -19.28 1.62
C PHE A 170 -1.18 -19.82 0.25
N SER A 171 -0.53 -19.34 -0.81
CA SER A 171 -0.70 -19.83 -2.17
C SER A 171 0.64 -19.82 -2.91
N ASN A 172 0.79 -20.73 -3.87
CA ASN A 172 1.91 -20.77 -4.80
C ASN A 172 1.70 -19.87 -6.03
N ARG A 173 0.59 -19.12 -6.10
CA ARG A 173 0.29 -18.18 -7.18
C ARG A 173 0.70 -16.78 -6.77
N ILE A 174 1.69 -16.22 -7.47
CA ILE A 174 2.27 -14.91 -7.14
C ILE A 174 1.98 -13.96 -8.30
N ARG A 175 1.48 -12.78 -7.96
CA ARG A 175 1.22 -11.72 -8.94
C ARG A 175 2.45 -10.84 -9.06
N VAL A 176 2.85 -10.55 -10.29
CA VAL A 176 4.09 -9.84 -10.63
C VAL A 176 3.78 -8.75 -11.66
N LEU A 177 4.36 -7.57 -11.47
CA LEU A 177 4.37 -6.50 -12.47
C LEU A 177 5.57 -6.68 -13.40
N THR A 178 5.39 -6.37 -14.68
CA THR A 178 6.49 -6.36 -15.65
C THR A 178 7.51 -5.30 -15.25
N GLY A 179 8.80 -5.66 -15.34
CA GLY A 179 9.91 -4.76 -15.05
C GLY A 179 10.30 -3.90 -16.28
N PRO A 180 11.17 -2.89 -16.11
CA PRO A 180 11.60 -2.02 -17.19
C PRO A 180 12.28 -2.76 -18.35
N GLU A 181 13.02 -3.84 -18.05
CA GLU A 181 13.72 -4.65 -19.04
C GLU A 181 12.86 -5.78 -19.64
N TYR A 182 11.56 -5.84 -19.36
CA TYR A 182 10.71 -6.94 -19.82
C TYR A 182 10.67 -7.09 -21.35
N ASP A 183 10.64 -5.97 -22.06
CA ASP A 183 10.60 -5.92 -23.53
C ASP A 183 11.95 -6.28 -24.19
N GLU A 184 13.00 -6.45 -23.39
CA GLU A 184 14.30 -6.93 -23.86
C GLU A 184 14.37 -8.46 -23.95
N PHE A 185 13.32 -9.16 -23.51
CA PHE A 185 13.23 -10.62 -23.64
C PHE A 185 12.44 -11.01 -24.88
N SER A 186 12.80 -12.13 -25.50
CA SER A 186 12.06 -12.65 -26.66
C SER A 186 10.61 -12.97 -26.28
N GLN A 187 9.70 -12.93 -27.26
CA GLN A 187 8.29 -13.28 -27.02
C GLN A 187 8.12 -14.66 -26.38
N GLN A 188 8.93 -15.63 -26.79
CA GLN A 188 8.95 -16.97 -26.19
C GLN A 188 9.36 -16.94 -24.71
N ALA A 189 10.39 -16.16 -24.35
CA ALA A 189 10.82 -16.02 -22.97
C ALA A 189 9.74 -15.33 -22.12
N GLN A 190 9.10 -14.30 -22.67
CA GLN A 190 7.98 -13.62 -22.04
C GLN A 190 6.81 -14.57 -21.76
N ASP A 191 6.43 -15.42 -22.72
CA ASP A 191 5.37 -16.42 -22.56
C ASP A 191 5.76 -17.53 -21.57
N ASP A 192 6.98 -18.04 -21.66
CA ASP A 192 7.51 -19.07 -20.77
C ASP A 192 7.53 -18.58 -19.32
N PHE A 193 7.84 -17.31 -19.10
CA PHE A 193 7.86 -16.71 -17.77
C PHE A 193 6.51 -16.85 -17.04
N TRP A 194 5.41 -16.65 -17.75
CA TRP A 194 4.05 -16.73 -17.19
C TRP A 194 3.48 -18.16 -17.19
N ARG A 195 3.82 -18.97 -18.19
CA ARG A 195 3.22 -20.30 -18.38
C ARG A 195 3.96 -21.39 -17.62
N THR A 196 5.23 -21.17 -17.29
CA THR A 196 6.04 -22.15 -16.57
C THR A 196 5.79 -22.07 -15.06
N ALA A 197 5.68 -23.24 -14.43
CA ALA A 197 5.85 -23.36 -12.99
C ALA A 197 7.35 -23.30 -12.63
N TRP A 198 7.70 -22.41 -11.71
CA TRP A 198 9.05 -22.13 -11.26
C TRP A 198 9.33 -22.86 -9.94
N GLN A 199 10.26 -23.82 -9.95
CA GLN A 199 10.66 -24.56 -8.76
C GLN A 199 11.65 -23.76 -7.92
N LEU A 200 11.42 -23.71 -6.61
CA LEU A 200 12.32 -23.05 -5.67
C LEU A 200 13.58 -23.89 -5.41
N SER A 201 14.74 -23.31 -5.67
CA SER A 201 16.06 -23.92 -5.45
C SER A 201 16.38 -24.05 -3.95
N PRO A 202 17.05 -25.14 -3.53
CA PRO A 202 17.61 -25.27 -2.18
C PRO A 202 18.66 -24.20 -1.82
N GLN A 203 19.23 -23.49 -2.81
CA GLN A 203 20.17 -22.38 -2.58
C GLN A 203 19.46 -21.08 -2.16
N SER A 204 18.13 -21.08 -2.08
CA SER A 204 17.34 -19.91 -1.70
C SER A 204 17.51 -19.59 -0.21
N ASN A 205 17.68 -18.31 0.11
CA ASN A 205 17.82 -17.83 1.49
C ASN A 205 17.19 -16.43 1.64
N ARG A 206 17.38 -15.80 2.81
CA ARG A 206 16.83 -14.46 3.10
C ARG A 206 17.31 -13.36 2.14
N MET A 207 18.47 -13.51 1.50
CA MET A 207 18.96 -12.51 0.55
C MET A 207 18.33 -12.62 -0.84
N GLY A 208 17.82 -13.80 -1.19
CA GLY A 208 17.64 -14.17 -2.59
C GLY A 208 16.96 -15.51 -2.73
N TYR A 209 15.82 -15.56 -3.42
CA TYR A 209 15.28 -16.83 -3.89
C TYR A 209 15.83 -17.13 -5.29
N ARG A 210 16.16 -18.40 -5.51
CA ARG A 210 16.59 -18.89 -6.81
C ARG A 210 15.53 -19.82 -7.36
N LEU A 211 15.19 -19.60 -8.62
CA LEU A 211 14.14 -20.35 -9.31
C LEU A 211 14.74 -21.19 -10.43
N HIS A 212 14.19 -22.39 -10.62
CA HIS A 212 14.52 -23.31 -11.69
C HIS A 212 13.23 -23.66 -12.45
N GLY A 213 13.27 -23.67 -13.77
CA GLY A 213 12.11 -24.04 -14.58
C GLY A 213 12.17 -23.44 -15.98
N GLY A 214 11.38 -24.01 -16.88
CA GLY A 214 11.17 -23.49 -18.24
C GLY A 214 12.39 -23.59 -19.14
N SER A 215 12.29 -22.95 -20.30
CA SER A 215 13.44 -22.74 -21.17
C SER A 215 14.32 -21.60 -20.61
N ALA A 216 15.53 -21.44 -21.17
CA ALA A 216 16.35 -20.27 -20.86
C ALA A 216 15.65 -19.00 -21.36
N LEU A 217 15.39 -18.05 -20.47
CA LEU A 217 14.81 -16.76 -20.83
C LEU A 217 15.85 -15.96 -21.64
N THR A 218 15.67 -15.97 -22.96
CA THR A 218 16.58 -15.31 -23.90
C THR A 218 16.31 -13.80 -23.96
N ARG A 219 17.33 -13.02 -23.63
CA ARG A 219 17.36 -11.56 -23.83
C ARG A 219 17.85 -11.25 -25.25
N THR A 220 17.16 -10.36 -25.96
CA THR A 220 17.46 -9.98 -27.36
C THR A 220 18.52 -8.89 -27.45
N THR A 221 18.75 -8.14 -26.38
CA THR A 221 19.76 -7.08 -26.32
C THR A 221 21.02 -7.53 -25.60
N GLU A 222 22.19 -7.13 -26.11
CA GLU A 222 23.49 -7.40 -25.47
C GLU A 222 24.00 -6.22 -24.62
N ARG A 223 23.17 -5.20 -24.39
CA ARG A 223 23.60 -4.00 -23.64
C ARG A 223 23.97 -4.35 -22.20
N GLU A 224 25.10 -3.81 -21.76
CA GLU A 224 25.44 -3.79 -20.35
C GLU A 224 24.47 -2.89 -19.57
N MET A 225 24.18 -3.27 -18.33
CA MET A 225 23.33 -2.49 -17.44
C MET A 225 24.19 -1.82 -16.37
N LEU A 226 24.06 -0.50 -16.25
CA LEU A 226 24.65 0.22 -15.14
C LEU A 226 24.05 -0.28 -13.82
N SER A 227 24.84 -0.24 -12.75
CA SER A 227 24.35 -0.60 -11.42
C SER A 227 23.21 0.34 -11.03
N HIS A 228 22.07 -0.24 -10.66
CA HIS A 228 20.88 0.50 -10.24
C HIS A 228 20.34 -0.04 -8.91
N GLY A 229 19.53 0.78 -8.25
CA GLY A 229 18.90 0.40 -6.99
C GLY A 229 17.97 -0.80 -7.17
N LEU A 230 17.99 -1.72 -6.20
CA LEU A 230 17.10 -2.87 -6.16
C LEU A 230 16.18 -2.76 -4.97
N ILE A 231 14.96 -3.28 -5.15
CA ILE A 231 14.01 -3.45 -4.07
C ILE A 231 13.59 -4.92 -3.96
N PRO A 232 13.21 -5.36 -2.76
CA PRO A 232 12.56 -6.63 -2.52
C PRO A 232 11.37 -6.86 -3.46
N GLY A 233 11.24 -8.06 -4.01
CA GLY A 233 10.23 -8.36 -5.05
C GLY A 233 10.76 -8.33 -6.49
N VAL A 234 11.89 -7.67 -6.77
CA VAL A 234 12.47 -7.62 -8.12
C VAL A 234 13.02 -9.01 -8.52
N ILE A 235 12.61 -9.47 -9.70
CA ILE A 235 13.10 -10.71 -10.31
C ILE A 235 14.19 -10.36 -11.33
N GLN A 236 15.42 -10.84 -11.13
CA GLN A 236 16.52 -10.59 -12.05
C GLN A 236 16.85 -11.87 -12.84
N VAL A 237 17.24 -11.69 -14.10
CA VAL A 237 17.64 -12.77 -15.00
C VAL A 237 19.13 -12.58 -15.35
N PRO A 238 20.06 -13.25 -14.65
CA PRO A 238 21.49 -13.11 -14.92
C PRO A 238 21.91 -13.87 -16.20
N HIS A 239 22.99 -13.42 -16.85
CA HIS A 239 23.62 -14.12 -17.98
C HIS A 239 24.28 -15.44 -17.53
N LYS A 240 24.26 -16.48 -18.38
CA LYS A 240 25.05 -17.71 -18.16
C LYS A 240 26.55 -17.41 -18.36
N ARG A 241 27.42 -17.91 -17.46
CA ARG A 241 28.85 -17.99 -17.75
C ARG A 241 29.16 -19.24 -18.60
N PRO A 242 30.19 -19.21 -19.47
CA PRO A 242 30.56 -20.36 -20.30
C PRO A 242 30.88 -21.65 -19.52
N ALA A 243 31.34 -21.55 -18.27
CA ALA A 243 31.68 -22.72 -17.43
C ALA A 243 30.46 -23.59 -17.06
N ASP A 244 29.25 -23.03 -17.08
CA ASP A 244 27.99 -23.74 -16.75
C ASP A 244 27.40 -24.47 -17.97
N ARG A 245 28.12 -24.53 -19.12
CA ARG A 245 27.70 -25.32 -20.29
C ARG A 245 28.00 -26.81 -20.17
N LEU A 246 28.92 -27.20 -19.28
CA LEU A 246 29.43 -28.58 -19.21
C LEU A 246 28.61 -29.51 -18.31
N ASP A 247 27.65 -28.99 -17.53
CA ASP A 247 26.92 -29.78 -16.52
C ASP A 247 25.44 -30.07 -16.82
N GLY A 248 24.92 -29.60 -17.96
CA GLY A 248 23.53 -29.87 -18.37
C GLY A 248 22.45 -29.30 -17.46
N ARG A 249 22.76 -28.39 -16.52
CA ARG A 249 21.75 -27.85 -15.60
C ARG A 249 20.94 -26.69 -16.19
N CYS A 250 19.65 -26.70 -15.84
CA CYS A 250 18.66 -25.66 -16.17
C CYS A 250 19.06 -24.30 -15.55
N PRO A 251 18.60 -23.15 -16.08
CA PRO A 251 19.09 -21.85 -15.65
C PRO A 251 18.78 -21.55 -14.17
N ASP A 252 19.65 -20.72 -13.60
CA ASP A 252 19.67 -20.34 -12.19
C ASP A 252 19.21 -18.86 -12.10
N TYR A 253 17.89 -18.65 -11.98
CA TYR A 253 17.32 -17.30 -11.96
C TYR A 253 17.46 -16.69 -10.57
N ARG A 254 18.13 -15.54 -10.44
CA ARG A 254 18.31 -14.81 -9.18
C ARG A 254 17.27 -13.70 -9.09
N GLY A 255 16.20 -13.91 -8.35
CA GLY A 255 15.17 -12.90 -8.27
C GLY A 255 14.36 -13.09 -7.03
N LEU A 256 14.52 -12.14 -6.10
CA LEU A 256 13.75 -11.84 -4.88
C LEU A 256 14.73 -11.59 -3.72
N PRO A 257 15.19 -10.35 -3.48
CA PRO A 257 15.56 -9.98 -2.12
C PRO A 257 14.36 -10.27 -1.23
N ALA A 258 14.49 -11.23 -0.32
CA ALA A 258 13.33 -11.69 0.45
C ALA A 258 12.90 -10.65 1.50
N ASP A 259 13.69 -9.61 1.72
CA ASP A 259 13.43 -8.54 2.68
C ASP A 259 12.20 -7.69 2.30
N CYS A 260 10.97 -8.19 2.49
CA CYS A 260 9.69 -7.47 2.39
C CYS A 260 9.08 -7.33 0.96
N LEU A 261 8.41 -8.39 0.48
CA LEU A 261 7.38 -8.24 -0.56
C LEU A 261 6.29 -7.28 -0.06
N ARG A 262 6.20 -6.10 -0.68
CA ARG A 262 5.12 -5.13 -0.46
C ARG A 262 4.24 -5.12 -1.71
N ASP A 263 3.05 -5.69 -1.59
CA ASP A 263 1.94 -5.35 -2.48
C ASP A 263 0.68 -5.14 -1.62
N ARG A 264 -0.01 -4.03 -1.85
CA ARG A 264 -1.19 -3.58 -1.08
C ARG A 264 -2.49 -4.22 -1.58
N GLY A 265 -2.44 -5.27 -2.40
CA GLY A 265 -3.63 -6.02 -2.77
C GLY A 265 -3.37 -7.51 -2.87
N ARG A 266 -3.75 -8.29 -1.84
CA ARG A 266 -3.92 -9.77 -1.85
C ARG A 266 -2.75 -10.63 -2.39
N SER A 267 -1.48 -10.24 -2.30
CA SER A 267 -0.39 -11.17 -2.58
C SER A 267 0.19 -11.72 -1.28
N VAL A 268 0.38 -13.03 -1.25
CA VAL A 268 0.93 -13.77 -0.12
C VAL A 268 2.45 -13.82 -0.33
N PRO A 269 3.29 -13.55 0.68
CA PRO A 269 4.73 -13.64 0.53
C PRO A 269 5.19 -15.08 0.26
N LEU A 270 6.20 -15.22 -0.61
CA LEU A 270 6.98 -16.45 -0.84
C LEU A 270 7.69 -17.00 0.42
N GLY A 271 7.62 -16.31 1.55
CA GLY A 271 8.20 -16.72 2.83
C GLY A 271 7.69 -18.07 3.36
N ALA A 272 6.62 -18.61 2.79
CA ALA A 272 5.96 -19.83 3.22
C ALA A 272 6.18 -21.08 2.36
N ASP A 273 6.77 -21.00 1.16
CA ASP A 273 6.90 -22.17 0.29
C ASP A 273 8.14 -23.01 0.65
N PRO A 274 8.03 -24.33 0.95
CA PRO A 274 9.18 -25.20 1.16
C PRO A 274 10.15 -25.23 -0.04
N SER A 275 11.43 -25.49 0.22
CA SER A 275 12.40 -25.83 -0.84
C SER A 275 11.88 -26.99 -1.69
N GLY A 276 11.87 -26.83 -3.01
CA GLY A 276 11.29 -27.78 -3.95
C GLY A 276 9.82 -27.54 -4.33
N GLY A 277 9.14 -26.59 -3.69
CA GLY A 277 7.81 -26.11 -4.11
C GLY A 277 7.84 -25.41 -5.47
N CYS A 278 6.72 -25.44 -6.18
CA CYS A 278 6.55 -24.80 -7.48
C CYS A 278 5.66 -23.57 -7.36
N ALA A 279 6.20 -22.41 -7.74
CA ALA A 279 5.49 -21.14 -7.84
C ALA A 279 5.02 -20.87 -9.28
N SER A 280 3.80 -20.37 -9.42
CA SER A 280 3.27 -19.88 -10.70
C SER A 280 3.14 -18.37 -10.67
N LEU A 281 3.75 -17.71 -11.65
CA LEU A 281 3.77 -16.25 -11.76
C LEU A 281 2.63 -15.79 -12.67
N TYR A 282 1.93 -14.74 -12.28
CA TYR A 282 0.82 -14.19 -13.05
C TYR A 282 0.98 -12.68 -13.22
N PRO A 283 0.64 -12.13 -14.39
CA PRO A 283 0.68 -10.69 -14.59
C PRO A 283 -0.31 -10.01 -13.65
N LEU A 284 0.17 -9.01 -12.93
CA LEU A 284 -0.68 -8.04 -12.26
C LEU A 284 -0.96 -6.92 -13.27
N HIS A 285 -2.21 -6.77 -13.71
CA HIS A 285 -2.59 -5.56 -14.43
C HIS A 285 -2.79 -4.45 -13.40
N PRO A 286 -2.11 -3.29 -13.53
CA PRO A 286 -2.47 -2.11 -12.76
C PRO A 286 -3.95 -1.82 -13.03
N GLY A 287 -4.83 -2.03 -12.04
CA GLY A 287 -6.27 -1.79 -12.18
C GLY A 287 -7.23 -2.97 -11.93
N ARG A 288 -6.77 -4.23 -11.81
CA ARG A 288 -7.68 -5.37 -11.50
C ARG A 288 -7.66 -5.77 -10.03
N GLY A 289 -8.13 -4.88 -9.17
CA GLY A 289 -8.50 -5.17 -7.78
C GLY A 289 -10.02 -5.21 -7.63
N ALA A 290 -10.59 -6.42 -7.59
CA ALA A 290 -11.98 -6.71 -7.18
C ALA A 290 -13.11 -6.26 -8.12
N ALA A 291 -13.35 -7.02 -9.20
CA ALA A 291 -14.67 -7.10 -9.81
C ALA A 291 -15.01 -8.55 -10.21
N ARG A 292 -16.09 -9.08 -9.60
CA ARG A 292 -16.82 -10.35 -9.87
C ARG A 292 -16.08 -11.63 -9.45
N GLN A 293 -16.66 -12.51 -8.63
CA GLN A 293 -17.96 -13.16 -8.80
C GLN A 293 -18.82 -13.15 -7.52
N GLY A 294 -20.11 -12.86 -7.68
CA GLY A 294 -21.14 -13.13 -6.69
C GLY A 294 -21.88 -14.43 -7.02
N ARG A 295 -22.20 -15.21 -5.98
CA ARG A 295 -23.50 -15.85 -5.68
C ARG A 295 -23.31 -17.00 -4.69
N ALA A 296 -23.60 -16.72 -3.42
CA ALA A 296 -24.32 -17.59 -2.48
C ALA A 296 -24.49 -16.80 -1.19
N GLY A 297 -25.72 -16.65 -0.73
CA GLY A 297 -26.12 -15.68 0.29
C GLY A 297 -25.53 -15.93 1.68
N SER A 298 -25.33 -14.83 2.41
CA SER A 298 -25.64 -14.76 3.83
C SER A 298 -25.70 -13.29 4.24
N LEU A 299 -26.86 -12.89 4.74
CA LEU A 299 -27.06 -11.70 5.56
C LEU A 299 -26.08 -11.74 6.74
N TYR A 300 -25.10 -10.83 6.81
CA TYR A 300 -24.51 -10.39 8.08
C TYR A 300 -23.98 -8.96 7.92
N SER A 301 -24.50 -8.09 8.79
CA SER A 301 -24.10 -6.70 9.01
C SER A 301 -22.58 -6.60 9.19
N THR A 302 -21.97 -5.74 8.39
CA THR A 302 -20.58 -5.32 8.52
C THR A 302 -20.50 -4.19 9.54
N ASP A 303 -20.53 -4.53 10.82
CA ASP A 303 -20.07 -3.64 11.87
C ASP A 303 -19.10 -4.40 12.78
N CYS A 304 -17.97 -3.77 13.08
CA CYS A 304 -16.88 -4.21 13.97
C CYS A 304 -15.71 -5.00 13.34
N LEU A 305 -14.99 -4.37 12.39
CA LEU A 305 -13.54 -4.58 12.21
C LEU A 305 -12.90 -3.19 12.06
N GLY A 306 -12.21 -2.72 13.10
CA GLY A 306 -11.43 -1.48 13.05
C GLY A 306 -10.19 -1.64 12.17
N GLY A 307 -10.38 -1.73 10.85
CA GLY A 307 -9.34 -1.32 9.92
C GLY A 307 -9.15 0.18 10.09
N SER A 308 -7.90 0.66 10.19
CA SER A 308 -7.67 2.11 10.13
C SER A 308 -8.26 2.62 8.81
N MET A 309 -9.28 3.44 8.93
CA MET A 309 -9.98 4.06 7.82
C MET A 309 -8.99 5.01 7.14
N ILE A 310 -8.72 4.82 5.86
CA ILE A 310 -7.78 5.68 5.12
C ILE A 310 -8.58 6.51 4.14
N VAL A 311 -8.40 7.83 4.19
CA VAL A 311 -8.99 8.79 3.27
C VAL A 311 -7.89 9.63 2.64
N ASP A 312 -8.03 9.99 1.37
CA ASP A 312 -7.17 11.00 0.78
C ASP A 312 -7.69 12.39 1.18
N LEU A 313 -6.78 13.31 1.52
CA LEU A 313 -7.12 14.71 1.73
C LEU A 313 -6.44 15.49 0.62
N ASN A 314 -7.22 16.15 -0.23
CA ASN A 314 -6.72 16.84 -1.42
C ASN A 314 -7.00 18.35 -1.36
N ALA A 315 -6.18 19.13 -2.06
CA ALA A 315 -6.39 20.55 -2.29
C ALA A 315 -6.04 20.92 -3.73
N ASP A 316 -6.70 21.97 -4.22
CA ASP A 316 -6.43 22.57 -5.53
C ASP A 316 -5.30 23.60 -5.39
N LEU A 317 -4.33 23.59 -6.30
CA LEU A 317 -3.06 24.31 -6.20
C LEU A 317 -2.68 25.01 -7.51
N GLY A 318 -1.81 26.03 -7.41
CA GLY A 318 -1.33 26.76 -8.58
C GLY A 318 -2.36 27.76 -9.10
N GLU A 319 -3.32 28.14 -8.25
CA GLU A 319 -4.45 29.01 -8.57
C GLU A 319 -4.20 30.49 -8.20
N GLY A 320 -3.03 30.79 -7.62
CA GLY A 320 -2.64 32.15 -7.23
C GLY A 320 -2.92 32.50 -5.77
N CYS A 321 -3.18 31.50 -4.91
CA CYS A 321 -3.43 31.70 -3.49
C CYS A 321 -2.11 31.82 -2.69
N ALA A 322 -2.08 32.69 -1.69
CA ALA A 322 -0.88 32.97 -0.88
C ALA A 322 -0.39 31.78 -0.03
N ASN A 323 -1.22 30.75 0.13
CA ASN A 323 -1.04 29.67 1.09
C ASN A 323 -0.83 28.28 0.45
N ASP A 324 -0.63 28.19 -0.87
CA ASP A 324 -0.51 26.91 -1.60
C ASP A 324 0.59 26.00 -1.02
N GLU A 325 1.76 26.55 -0.70
CA GLU A 325 2.87 25.79 -0.11
C GLU A 325 2.55 25.28 1.30
N ALA A 326 1.87 26.09 2.11
CA ALA A 326 1.50 25.71 3.47
C ALA A 326 0.44 24.61 3.50
N LEU A 327 -0.50 24.61 2.54
CA LEU A 327 -1.52 23.56 2.41
C LEU A 327 -0.91 22.19 2.12
N LEU A 328 0.18 22.13 1.32
CA LEU A 328 0.88 20.88 1.00
C LEU A 328 1.42 20.13 2.21
N GLN A 329 1.66 20.80 3.33
CA GLN A 329 2.10 20.15 4.57
C GLN A 329 0.97 19.39 5.27
N LEU A 330 -0.28 19.62 4.87
CA LEU A 330 -1.49 19.10 5.53
C LEU A 330 -2.25 18.09 4.67
N VAL A 331 -2.10 18.15 3.34
CA VAL A 331 -2.78 17.27 2.38
C VAL A 331 -1.92 16.08 1.96
N SER A 332 -2.54 15.04 1.41
CA SER A 332 -1.85 13.88 0.84
C SER A 332 -1.78 13.90 -0.69
N SER A 333 -2.64 14.67 -1.35
CA SER A 333 -2.62 14.88 -2.80
C SER A 333 -2.91 16.34 -3.16
N ALA A 334 -2.43 16.75 -4.34
CA ALA A 334 -2.57 18.11 -4.87
C ALA A 334 -3.09 18.07 -6.32
N ASN A 335 -4.09 18.88 -6.62
CA ASN A 335 -4.61 19.07 -7.97
C ASN A 335 -4.04 20.37 -8.53
N ILE A 336 -3.04 20.28 -9.41
CA ILE A 336 -2.31 21.44 -9.93
C ILE A 336 -3.00 21.98 -11.18
N ALA A 337 -3.34 23.28 -11.14
CA ALA A 337 -3.97 24.01 -12.24
C ALA A 337 -3.16 23.92 -13.54
N CYS A 338 -3.83 23.54 -14.64
CA CYS A 338 -3.18 23.24 -15.92
C CYS A 338 -3.19 24.40 -16.93
N GLY A 339 -3.52 25.63 -16.51
CA GLY A 339 -3.40 26.84 -17.32
C GLY A 339 -4.70 27.38 -17.91
N PHE A 340 -5.77 26.61 -18.01
CA PHE A 340 -7.02 27.08 -18.65
C PHE A 340 -7.88 27.95 -17.73
N HIS A 341 -8.04 27.58 -16.46
CA HIS A 341 -8.73 28.41 -15.47
C HIS A 341 -7.78 29.28 -14.67
N ALA A 342 -6.60 28.74 -14.34
CA ALA A 342 -5.56 29.38 -13.56
C ALA A 342 -4.22 28.68 -13.80
N GLY A 343 -3.16 29.27 -13.25
CA GLY A 343 -1.80 28.77 -13.38
C GLY A 343 -1.15 28.99 -14.74
N ASP A 344 0.14 28.72 -14.82
CA ASP A 344 0.96 28.75 -16.03
C ASP A 344 2.13 27.78 -15.88
N ALA A 345 3.04 27.75 -16.86
CA ALA A 345 4.18 26.83 -16.82
C ALA A 345 5.09 27.05 -15.58
N GLN A 346 5.25 28.29 -15.12
CA GLN A 346 6.08 28.59 -13.96
C GLN A 346 5.39 28.15 -12.66
N THR A 347 4.10 28.47 -12.49
CA THR A 347 3.36 28.07 -11.29
C THR A 347 3.15 26.56 -11.22
N MET A 348 2.90 25.89 -12.36
CA MET A 348 2.86 24.42 -12.43
C MET A 348 4.18 23.81 -11.94
N ARG A 349 5.31 24.29 -12.47
CA ARG A 349 6.64 23.81 -12.10
C ARG A 349 6.93 24.03 -10.62
N GLN A 350 6.58 25.19 -10.09
CA GLN A 350 6.78 25.50 -8.68
C GLN A 350 5.90 24.61 -7.78
N SER A 351 4.64 24.41 -8.15
CA SER A 351 3.70 23.53 -7.43
C SER A 351 4.19 22.07 -7.40
N VAL A 352 4.72 21.58 -8.52
CA VAL A 352 5.35 20.25 -8.61
C VAL A 352 6.53 20.14 -7.65
N ARG A 353 7.41 21.13 -7.60
CA ARG A 353 8.57 21.14 -6.70
C ARG A 353 8.17 21.05 -5.24
N TRP A 354 7.20 21.87 -4.84
CA TRP A 354 6.69 21.82 -3.47
C TRP A 354 6.04 20.47 -3.17
N ALA A 355 5.22 19.93 -4.07
CA ALA A 355 4.60 18.63 -3.88
C ALA A 355 5.64 17.51 -3.69
N LEU A 356 6.71 17.50 -4.50
CA LEU A 356 7.83 16.55 -4.34
C LEU A 356 8.58 16.74 -3.01
N GLN A 357 8.82 17.99 -2.61
CA GLN A 357 9.48 18.32 -1.35
C GLN A 357 8.71 17.80 -0.14
N TYR A 358 7.38 17.88 -0.16
CA TYR A 358 6.51 17.44 0.94
C TYR A 358 5.98 16.01 0.79
N GLY A 359 6.33 15.30 -0.30
CA GLY A 359 5.87 13.94 -0.55
C GLY A 359 4.37 13.84 -0.84
N VAL A 360 3.78 14.90 -1.40
CA VAL A 360 2.37 14.99 -1.79
C VAL A 360 2.18 14.44 -3.19
N ALA A 361 1.10 13.68 -3.39
CA ALA A 361 0.79 13.08 -4.69
C ALA A 361 0.35 14.14 -5.70
N ILE A 362 0.94 14.12 -6.90
CA ILE A 362 0.76 15.15 -7.93
C ILE A 362 -0.37 14.74 -8.88
N GLY A 363 -1.38 15.58 -9.04
CA GLY A 363 -2.43 15.38 -10.04
C GLY A 363 -2.71 16.62 -10.87
N ALA A 364 -3.27 16.38 -12.05
CA ALA A 364 -3.69 17.44 -12.96
C ALA A 364 -5.07 17.97 -12.60
N HIS A 365 -5.23 19.29 -12.74
CA HIS A 365 -6.49 19.99 -12.54
C HIS A 365 -6.95 20.70 -13.83
N PRO A 366 -7.40 19.95 -14.86
CA PRO A 366 -7.83 20.53 -16.12
C PRO A 366 -9.19 21.20 -16.01
N SER A 367 -9.43 22.23 -16.81
CA SER A 367 -10.68 22.99 -16.87
C SER A 367 -11.12 23.31 -18.30
N PHE A 368 -12.30 23.90 -18.43
CA PHE A 368 -12.66 24.64 -19.64
C PHE A 368 -11.74 25.87 -19.81
N PRO A 369 -11.51 26.34 -21.05
CA PRO A 369 -10.70 27.53 -21.36
C PRO A 369 -11.44 28.82 -20.97
N ASP A 370 -11.59 29.03 -19.67
CA ASP A 370 -12.47 30.04 -19.08
C ASP A 370 -11.76 30.74 -17.92
N ARG A 371 -10.55 31.26 -18.20
CA ARG A 371 -9.70 31.90 -17.19
C ARG A 371 -10.41 33.07 -16.49
N GLU A 372 -11.17 33.87 -17.24
CA GLU A 372 -11.85 35.06 -16.72
C GLU A 372 -12.90 34.73 -15.65
N ASN A 373 -13.53 33.55 -15.74
CA ASN A 373 -14.50 33.08 -14.76
C ASN A 373 -13.97 31.87 -13.96
N PHE A 374 -12.64 31.67 -13.97
CA PHE A 374 -11.97 30.62 -13.21
C PHE A 374 -12.47 29.20 -13.54
N GLY A 375 -12.82 28.92 -14.80
CA GLY A 375 -13.30 27.61 -15.21
C GLY A 375 -14.73 27.30 -14.79
N ARG A 376 -15.51 28.29 -14.32
CA ARG A 376 -16.83 28.08 -13.68
C ARG A 376 -18.01 28.34 -14.61
N THR A 377 -17.79 28.78 -15.84
CA THR A 377 -18.84 28.97 -16.83
C THR A 377 -19.26 27.65 -17.46
N ARG A 378 -20.57 27.43 -17.59
CA ARG A 378 -21.12 26.28 -18.32
C ARG A 378 -20.84 26.43 -19.81
N MET A 379 -20.26 25.40 -20.41
CA MET A 379 -19.90 25.39 -21.83
C MET A 379 -20.46 24.16 -22.53
N GLN A 380 -20.88 24.34 -23.78
CA GLN A 380 -21.27 23.26 -24.68
C GLN A 380 -20.27 23.22 -25.82
N LEU A 381 -19.19 22.46 -25.63
CA LEU A 381 -18.18 22.23 -26.66
C LEU A 381 -18.38 20.84 -27.28
N PRO A 382 -17.97 20.62 -28.54
CA PRO A 382 -17.92 19.27 -29.10
C PRO A 382 -17.04 18.35 -28.23
N VAL A 383 -17.48 17.11 -28.00
CA VAL A 383 -16.78 16.16 -27.12
C VAL A 383 -15.32 15.91 -27.53
N GLU A 384 -15.03 15.93 -28.83
CA GLU A 384 -13.67 15.80 -29.36
C GLU A 384 -12.80 17.04 -29.08
N THR A 385 -13.41 18.23 -29.01
CA THR A 385 -12.74 19.45 -28.56
C THR A 385 -12.36 19.34 -27.09
N VAL A 386 -13.28 18.87 -26.24
CA VAL A 386 -12.99 18.67 -24.81
C VAL A 386 -11.89 17.61 -24.63
N TYR A 387 -11.98 16.48 -25.33
CA TYR A 387 -10.95 15.44 -25.32
C TYR A 387 -9.56 16.04 -25.63
N ALA A 388 -9.42 16.76 -26.74
CA ALA A 388 -8.15 17.37 -27.14
C ALA A 388 -7.63 18.39 -26.12
N GLN A 389 -8.51 19.20 -25.54
CA GLN A 389 -8.17 20.19 -24.51
C GLN A 389 -7.71 19.54 -23.21
N VAL A 390 -8.33 18.44 -22.79
CA VAL A 390 -7.89 17.66 -21.62
C VAL A 390 -6.53 17.04 -21.91
N VAL A 391 -6.35 16.37 -23.06
CA VAL A 391 -5.05 15.79 -23.47
C VAL A 391 -3.93 16.85 -23.43
N TYR A 392 -4.20 18.06 -23.97
CA TYR A 392 -3.24 19.17 -23.94
C TYR A 392 -2.83 19.56 -22.51
N GLN A 393 -3.81 19.79 -21.63
CA GLN A 393 -3.59 20.18 -20.24
C GLN A 393 -2.82 19.11 -19.45
N LEU A 394 -3.21 17.83 -19.62
CA LEU A 394 -2.53 16.71 -18.96
C LEU A 394 -1.10 16.55 -19.47
N GLY A 395 -0.89 16.65 -20.79
CA GLY A 395 0.42 16.55 -21.41
C GLY A 395 1.38 17.64 -20.92
N ALA A 396 0.90 18.87 -20.77
CA ALA A 396 1.68 19.99 -20.25
C ALA A 396 2.18 19.71 -18.82
N LEU A 397 1.27 19.36 -17.90
CA LEU A 397 1.65 19.07 -16.52
C LEU A 397 2.52 17.80 -16.41
N ALA A 398 2.21 16.75 -17.18
CA ALA A 398 3.00 15.52 -17.18
C ALA A 398 4.45 15.76 -17.62
N ALA A 399 4.66 16.59 -18.65
CA ALA A 399 5.99 16.97 -19.12
C ALA A 399 6.77 17.75 -18.05
N ILE A 400 6.14 18.74 -17.41
CA ILE A 400 6.74 19.52 -16.32
C ILE A 400 7.08 18.62 -15.12
N THR A 401 6.14 17.75 -14.73
CA THR A 401 6.31 16.82 -13.61
C THR A 401 7.49 15.89 -13.84
N ARG A 402 7.61 15.33 -15.06
CA ARG A 402 8.75 14.48 -15.44
C ARG A 402 10.07 15.25 -15.44
N ALA A 403 10.08 16.49 -15.90
CA ALA A 403 11.29 17.33 -15.93
C ALA A 403 11.84 17.63 -14.52
N GLU A 404 10.97 17.69 -13.51
CA GLU A 404 11.37 17.85 -12.10
C GLU A 404 11.61 16.50 -11.38
N GLY A 405 11.57 15.37 -12.11
CA GLY A 405 11.81 14.03 -11.56
C GLY A 405 10.63 13.41 -10.81
N GLY A 406 9.43 13.98 -10.97
CA GLY A 406 8.20 13.48 -10.37
C GLY A 406 7.40 12.54 -11.28
N VAL A 407 6.29 12.03 -10.73
CA VAL A 407 5.28 11.26 -11.46
C VAL A 407 3.90 11.81 -11.13
N MET A 408 3.09 12.05 -12.18
CA MET A 408 1.68 12.43 -12.04
C MET A 408 0.86 11.17 -11.75
N VAL A 409 -0.07 11.23 -10.80
CA VAL A 409 -0.77 10.04 -10.27
C VAL A 409 -2.29 10.08 -10.42
N HIS A 410 -2.88 11.26 -10.61
CA HIS A 410 -4.33 11.42 -10.73
C HIS A 410 -4.72 12.63 -11.57
N VAL A 411 -6.00 12.68 -11.95
CA VAL A 411 -6.63 13.78 -12.68
C VAL A 411 -7.95 14.08 -12.01
N LYS A 412 -8.15 15.34 -11.64
CA LYS A 412 -9.41 15.86 -11.10
C LYS A 412 -9.82 17.06 -11.94
N PRO A 413 -10.88 17.00 -12.77
CA PRO A 413 -11.35 18.18 -13.47
C PRO A 413 -11.71 19.31 -12.51
N HIS A 414 -11.61 20.55 -12.97
CA HIS A 414 -11.94 21.74 -12.18
C HIS A 414 -13.30 22.30 -12.54
N GLY A 415 -13.89 23.01 -11.58
CA GLY A 415 -14.97 23.97 -11.82
C GLY A 415 -16.14 23.35 -12.58
N MET A 416 -16.51 23.99 -13.69
CA MET A 416 -17.66 23.56 -14.46
C MET A 416 -17.39 22.34 -15.34
N LEU A 417 -16.13 22.08 -15.73
CA LEU A 417 -15.77 20.83 -16.39
C LEU A 417 -16.07 19.63 -15.47
N TYR A 418 -15.75 19.75 -14.18
CA TYR A 418 -16.09 18.77 -13.15
C TYR A 418 -17.60 18.64 -12.94
N ASN A 419 -18.28 19.76 -12.71
CA ASN A 419 -19.71 19.72 -12.37
C ASN A 419 -20.58 19.25 -13.54
N GLN A 420 -20.26 19.62 -14.78
CA GLN A 420 -20.97 19.10 -15.96
C GLN A 420 -20.69 17.61 -16.15
N ALA A 421 -19.42 17.19 -16.06
CA ALA A 421 -19.05 15.78 -16.18
C ALA A 421 -19.64 14.91 -15.06
N ALA A 422 -20.09 15.52 -13.95
CA ALA A 422 -20.75 14.78 -12.90
C ALA A 422 -22.12 14.21 -13.32
N VAL A 423 -22.77 14.84 -14.31
CA VAL A 423 -24.14 14.52 -14.74
C VAL A 423 -24.30 14.29 -16.25
N GLU A 424 -23.31 14.66 -17.08
CA GLU A 424 -23.35 14.52 -18.54
C GLU A 424 -22.47 13.35 -19.01
N PRO A 425 -23.06 12.21 -19.44
CA PRO A 425 -22.30 10.99 -19.77
C PRO A 425 -21.31 11.16 -20.92
N GLU A 426 -21.69 11.90 -21.97
CA GLU A 426 -20.84 12.09 -23.15
C GLU A 426 -19.59 12.91 -22.83
N LEU A 427 -19.74 13.93 -21.99
CA LEU A 427 -18.63 14.76 -21.50
C LEU A 427 -17.72 13.94 -20.57
N ALA A 428 -18.30 13.19 -19.64
CA ALA A 428 -17.59 12.28 -18.74
C ALA A 428 -16.74 11.26 -19.52
N GLU A 429 -17.31 10.65 -20.57
CA GLU A 429 -16.61 9.70 -21.43
C GLU A 429 -15.48 10.37 -22.23
N ALA A 430 -15.67 11.60 -22.71
CA ALA A 430 -14.60 12.34 -23.37
C ALA A 430 -13.39 12.59 -22.45
N ILE A 431 -13.64 13.00 -21.20
CA ILE A 431 -12.59 13.22 -20.20
C ILE A 431 -11.90 11.89 -19.86
N ALA A 432 -12.66 10.83 -19.58
CA ALA A 432 -12.09 9.54 -19.22
C ALA A 432 -11.27 8.92 -20.37
N ARG A 433 -11.71 9.06 -21.64
CA ARG A 433 -10.91 8.69 -22.82
C ARG A 433 -9.60 9.48 -22.89
N ALA A 434 -9.64 10.79 -22.62
CA ALA A 434 -8.45 11.63 -22.63
C ALA A 434 -7.42 11.19 -21.57
N VAL A 435 -7.87 10.91 -20.35
CA VAL A 435 -7.01 10.39 -19.27
C VAL A 435 -6.40 9.05 -19.67
N LEU A 436 -7.21 8.11 -20.17
CA LEU A 436 -6.75 6.79 -20.60
C LEU A 436 -5.69 6.88 -21.72
N ALA A 437 -5.89 7.80 -22.68
CA ALA A 437 -4.98 7.99 -23.80
C ALA A 437 -3.63 8.61 -23.38
N VAL A 438 -3.63 9.50 -22.38
CA VAL A 438 -2.41 10.14 -21.88
C VAL A 438 -1.61 9.17 -21.02
N ASP A 439 -2.24 8.55 -20.03
CA ASP A 439 -1.61 7.56 -19.17
C ASP A 439 -2.68 6.70 -18.45
N PRO A 440 -2.80 5.41 -18.79
CA PRO A 440 -3.81 4.51 -18.21
C PRO A 440 -3.56 4.19 -16.72
N SER A 441 -2.41 4.56 -16.17
CA SER A 441 -2.09 4.37 -14.74
C SER A 441 -2.63 5.50 -13.84
N LEU A 442 -3.07 6.62 -14.43
CA LEU A 442 -3.65 7.74 -13.70
C LEU A 442 -5.00 7.38 -13.07
N ARG A 443 -5.22 7.87 -11.86
CA ARG A 443 -6.53 7.78 -11.19
C ARG A 443 -7.43 8.92 -11.64
N LEU A 444 -8.67 8.63 -12.02
CA LEU A 444 -9.68 9.64 -12.31
C LEU A 444 -10.49 9.97 -11.04
N VAL A 445 -10.39 11.21 -10.60
CA VAL A 445 -11.13 11.74 -9.44
C VAL A 445 -12.39 12.43 -9.93
N GLY A 446 -13.52 12.12 -9.29
CA GLY A 446 -14.82 12.71 -9.61
C GLY A 446 -15.77 12.65 -8.42
N LEU A 447 -16.86 13.41 -8.50
CA LEU A 447 -17.87 13.45 -7.43
C LEU A 447 -18.39 12.04 -7.16
N ALA A 448 -18.59 11.70 -5.89
CA ALA A 448 -19.14 10.42 -5.50
C ALA A 448 -20.44 10.10 -6.25
N GLY A 449 -20.52 8.92 -6.86
CA GLY A 449 -21.68 8.47 -7.64
C GLY A 449 -21.92 9.18 -8.97
N SER A 450 -20.95 9.95 -9.49
CA SER A 450 -21.12 10.74 -10.72
C SER A 450 -20.91 9.98 -12.02
N GLU A 451 -21.38 10.56 -13.14
CA GLU A 451 -21.14 10.04 -14.49
C GLU A 451 -19.64 9.95 -14.83
N LEU A 452 -18.81 10.87 -14.31
CA LEU A 452 -17.35 10.81 -14.49
C LEU A 452 -16.74 9.54 -13.89
N ILE A 453 -17.21 9.12 -12.71
CA ILE A 453 -16.79 7.87 -12.07
C ILE A 453 -17.25 6.67 -12.89
N ARG A 454 -18.51 6.66 -13.34
CA ARG A 454 -19.05 5.58 -14.19
C ARG A 454 -18.28 5.45 -15.51
N ALA A 455 -17.93 6.57 -16.15
CA ALA A 455 -17.16 6.60 -17.38
C ALA A 455 -15.73 6.05 -17.17
N GLY A 456 -15.06 6.45 -16.09
CA GLY A 456 -13.75 5.91 -15.72
C GLY A 456 -13.77 4.40 -15.49
N GLU A 457 -14.72 3.92 -14.69
CA GLU A 457 -14.89 2.49 -14.41
C GLU A 457 -15.22 1.69 -15.68
N LYS A 458 -16.10 2.21 -16.56
CA LYS A 458 -16.46 1.61 -17.86
C LYS A 458 -15.24 1.40 -18.75
N LEU A 459 -14.31 2.36 -18.74
CA LEU A 459 -13.08 2.32 -19.54
C LEU A 459 -11.91 1.60 -18.84
N GLY A 460 -12.10 1.13 -17.60
CA GLY A 460 -11.09 0.38 -16.85
C GLY A 460 -10.04 1.25 -16.13
N LEU A 461 -10.28 2.55 -16.00
CA LEU A 461 -9.44 3.43 -15.19
C LEU A 461 -9.66 3.17 -13.70
N ALA A 462 -8.62 3.36 -12.90
CA ALA A 462 -8.78 3.46 -11.46
C ALA A 462 -9.51 4.78 -11.13
N THR A 463 -10.58 4.72 -10.36
CA THR A 463 -11.35 5.90 -9.95
C THR A 463 -11.20 6.19 -8.46
N ARG A 464 -11.38 7.45 -8.07
CA ARG A 464 -11.46 7.90 -6.67
C ARG A 464 -12.70 8.78 -6.53
N GLN A 465 -13.61 8.38 -5.65
CA GLN A 465 -14.83 9.13 -5.39
C GLN A 465 -14.59 10.22 -4.35
N GLU A 466 -14.91 11.45 -4.73
CA GLU A 466 -14.66 12.65 -3.96
C GLU A 466 -15.91 13.17 -3.26
N VAL A 467 -15.69 13.74 -2.08
CA VAL A 467 -16.68 14.50 -1.32
C VAL A 467 -16.13 15.86 -0.89
N PHE A 468 -17.03 16.80 -0.59
CA PHE A 468 -16.72 18.17 -0.24
C PHE A 468 -17.25 18.47 1.17
N ALA A 469 -16.36 18.89 2.04
CA ALA A 469 -16.65 19.14 3.44
C ALA A 469 -17.65 20.28 3.65
N ASP A 470 -17.54 21.33 2.84
CA ASP A 470 -18.16 22.64 2.99
C ASP A 470 -19.36 22.85 2.04
N ARG A 471 -19.79 21.81 1.31
CA ARG A 471 -20.87 21.91 0.32
C ARG A 471 -22.15 21.22 0.80
N GLY A 472 -23.29 21.77 0.40
CA GLY A 472 -24.58 21.12 0.52
C GLY A 472 -24.80 20.07 -0.57
N TYR A 473 -25.57 19.03 -0.23
CA TYR A 473 -25.87 17.90 -1.11
C TYR A 473 -27.37 17.80 -1.40
N GLN A 474 -27.69 17.38 -2.62
CA GLN A 474 -29.03 17.02 -3.08
C GLN A 474 -29.33 15.54 -2.75
N ALA A 475 -30.59 15.12 -2.91
CA ALA A 475 -31.01 13.73 -2.63
C ALA A 475 -30.28 12.66 -3.45
N ASP A 476 -29.85 13.01 -4.66
CA ASP A 476 -29.12 12.12 -5.56
C ASP A 476 -27.60 12.08 -5.30
N GLY A 477 -27.11 12.81 -4.29
CA GLY A 477 -25.68 12.92 -3.95
C GLY A 477 -24.92 13.95 -4.78
N THR A 478 -25.59 14.68 -5.69
CA THR A 478 -24.97 15.81 -6.38
C THR A 478 -24.84 17.03 -5.46
N LEU A 479 -23.93 17.95 -5.81
CA LEU A 479 -23.75 19.18 -5.03
C LEU A 479 -24.88 20.17 -5.34
N VAL A 480 -25.31 20.90 -4.31
CA VAL A 480 -26.23 22.04 -4.49
C VAL A 480 -25.52 23.12 -5.31
N PRO A 481 -26.12 23.62 -6.41
CA PRO A 481 -25.53 24.65 -7.25
C PRO A 481 -25.14 25.90 -6.46
N ARG A 482 -24.00 26.50 -6.81
CA ARG A 482 -23.56 27.76 -6.19
C ARG A 482 -24.61 28.84 -6.43
N GLY A 483 -24.87 29.66 -5.40
CA GLY A 483 -25.88 30.72 -5.43
C GLY A 483 -27.27 30.30 -4.93
N GLN A 484 -27.51 29.00 -4.71
CA GLN A 484 -28.73 28.54 -4.05
C GLN A 484 -28.59 28.50 -2.52
N PRO A 485 -29.68 28.69 -1.75
CA PRO A 485 -29.67 28.48 -0.31
C PRO A 485 -29.18 27.08 0.05
N GLY A 486 -28.26 26.99 1.03
CA GLY A 486 -27.67 25.72 1.45
C GLY A 486 -26.52 25.20 0.58
N ALA A 487 -26.06 25.96 -0.43
CA ALA A 487 -24.94 25.54 -1.28
C ALA A 487 -23.60 25.43 -0.54
N LEU A 488 -23.40 26.22 0.52
CA LEU A 488 -22.19 26.30 1.32
C LEU A 488 -22.51 26.18 2.81
N ILE A 489 -21.63 25.49 3.54
CA ILE A 489 -21.66 25.38 5.00
C ILE A 489 -20.62 26.36 5.56
N ALA A 490 -21.09 27.43 6.20
CA ALA A 490 -20.22 28.48 6.73
C ALA A 490 -19.54 28.12 8.07
N SER A 491 -20.03 27.09 8.77
CA SER A 491 -19.48 26.66 10.06
C SER A 491 -18.49 25.53 9.90
N ASP A 492 -17.24 25.75 10.33
CA ASP A 492 -16.21 24.72 10.42
C ASP A 492 -16.63 23.50 11.23
N GLU A 493 -17.44 23.70 12.27
CA GLU A 493 -17.92 22.59 13.09
C GLU A 493 -18.91 21.72 12.32
N LEU A 494 -19.83 22.34 11.57
CA LEU A 494 -20.77 21.61 10.74
C LEU A 494 -20.07 20.92 9.56
N ALA A 495 -19.11 21.59 8.91
CA ALA A 495 -18.32 21.00 7.83
C ALA A 495 -17.48 19.81 8.33
N LEU A 496 -16.90 19.91 9.54
CA LEU A 496 -16.16 18.81 10.15
C LEU A 496 -17.06 17.63 10.49
N GLN A 497 -18.21 17.89 11.12
CA GLN A 497 -19.21 16.85 11.43
C GLN A 497 -19.67 16.13 10.16
N GLN A 498 -20.00 16.90 9.11
CA GLN A 498 -20.37 16.35 7.81
C GLN A 498 -19.24 15.50 7.21
N THR A 499 -18.00 15.99 7.26
CA THR A 499 -16.84 15.24 6.75
C THR A 499 -16.66 13.91 7.47
N LEU A 500 -16.74 13.90 8.81
CA LEU A 500 -16.65 12.68 9.60
C LEU A 500 -17.78 11.71 9.29
N GLU A 501 -18.99 12.22 9.08
CA GLU A 501 -20.15 11.41 8.69
C GLU A 501 -19.94 10.75 7.31
N MET A 502 -19.47 11.52 6.32
CA MET A 502 -19.16 11.00 4.99
C MET A 502 -18.05 9.96 5.02
N VAL A 503 -16.96 10.23 5.74
CA VAL A 503 -15.80 9.33 5.82
C VAL A 503 -16.14 8.05 6.58
N ARG A 504 -16.89 8.14 7.69
CA ARG A 504 -17.18 6.98 8.55
C ARG A 504 -18.37 6.15 8.08
N HIS A 505 -19.43 6.84 7.69
CA HIS A 505 -20.73 6.24 7.44
C HIS A 505 -21.12 6.25 5.96
N GLN A 506 -20.27 6.83 5.09
CA GLN A 506 -20.47 6.84 3.64
C GLN A 506 -21.84 7.43 3.24
N ARG A 507 -22.25 8.47 3.97
CA ARG A 507 -23.51 9.18 3.76
C ARG A 507 -23.38 10.66 4.11
N VAL A 508 -24.24 11.47 3.53
CA VAL A 508 -24.31 12.92 3.76
C VAL A 508 -25.74 13.39 3.92
N ARG A 509 -25.97 14.40 4.76
CA ARG A 509 -27.30 14.97 4.96
C ARG A 509 -27.65 15.87 3.78
N THR A 510 -28.85 15.68 3.25
CA THR A 510 -29.33 16.48 2.11
C THR A 510 -29.98 17.77 2.60
N VAL A 511 -30.06 18.79 1.75
CA VAL A 511 -30.74 20.06 2.09
C VAL A 511 -32.23 19.89 2.40
N GLU A 512 -32.83 18.79 1.94
CA GLU A 512 -34.23 18.42 2.19
C GLU A 512 -34.42 17.66 3.53
N GLY A 513 -33.33 17.39 4.26
CA GLY A 513 -33.36 16.74 5.57
C GLY A 513 -33.22 15.21 5.57
N GLY A 514 -32.99 14.59 4.41
CA GLY A 514 -32.73 13.15 4.24
C GLY A 514 -31.24 12.78 4.24
N TRP A 515 -30.93 11.54 3.84
CA TRP A 515 -29.56 11.03 3.69
C TRP A 515 -29.31 10.57 2.25
N ALA A 516 -28.22 11.04 1.64
CA ALA A 516 -27.69 10.53 0.38
C ALA A 516 -26.47 9.63 0.64
N SER A 517 -26.33 8.55 -0.13
CA SER A 517 -25.17 7.65 -0.05
C SER A 517 -24.00 8.26 -0.82
N VAL A 518 -22.83 8.37 -0.19
CA VAL A 518 -21.62 8.91 -0.83
C VAL A 518 -20.42 8.05 -0.50
N LYS A 519 -19.59 7.75 -1.50
CA LYS A 519 -18.34 7.03 -1.27
C LYS A 519 -17.21 8.05 -1.07
N ALA A 520 -16.75 8.23 0.16
CA ALA A 520 -15.74 9.23 0.52
C ALA A 520 -14.33 8.63 0.49
N GLU A 521 -13.71 8.56 -0.69
CA GLU A 521 -12.33 8.08 -0.86
C GLU A 521 -11.31 9.22 -0.86
N THR A 522 -11.74 10.43 -1.21
CA THR A 522 -10.98 11.66 -1.09
C THR A 522 -11.88 12.81 -0.62
N VAL A 523 -11.34 13.69 0.23
CA VAL A 523 -12.01 14.90 0.72
C VAL A 523 -11.27 16.11 0.15
N CYS A 524 -11.99 16.96 -0.58
CA CYS A 524 -11.44 18.20 -1.11
C CYS A 524 -11.51 19.33 -0.08
N LEU A 525 -10.42 20.08 0.04
CA LEU A 525 -10.36 21.36 0.73
C LEU A 525 -10.36 22.49 -0.31
N HIS A 526 -11.33 23.40 -0.24
CA HIS A 526 -11.32 24.59 -1.09
C HIS A 526 -10.35 25.65 -0.50
N GLY A 527 -9.50 26.21 -1.35
CA GLY A 527 -8.28 26.95 -0.98
C GLY A 527 -8.40 28.47 -0.82
N ASP A 528 -9.57 29.03 -0.52
CA ASP A 528 -9.73 30.48 -0.45
C ASP A 528 -9.43 31.01 0.98
N GLY A 529 -8.14 31.24 1.30
CA GLY A 529 -7.70 32.10 2.43
C GLY A 529 -7.09 31.41 3.67
N GLU A 530 -6.80 32.20 4.72
CA GLU A 530 -6.26 31.71 6.02
C GLU A 530 -7.19 30.67 6.69
N HIS A 531 -8.49 30.77 6.40
CA HIS A 531 -9.51 29.86 6.90
C HIS A 531 -9.30 28.42 6.41
N ALA A 532 -8.83 28.22 5.17
CA ALA A 532 -8.58 26.89 4.61
C ALA A 532 -7.46 26.15 5.36
N LEU A 533 -6.39 26.85 5.76
CA LEU A 533 -5.29 26.28 6.55
C LEU A 533 -5.74 25.91 7.96
N ALA A 534 -6.49 26.78 8.62
CA ALA A 534 -7.03 26.52 9.95
C ALA A 534 -7.97 25.31 9.93
N TYR A 535 -8.86 25.25 8.94
CA TYR A 535 -9.77 24.12 8.75
C TYR A 535 -9.02 22.81 8.45
N ALA A 536 -8.02 22.83 7.56
CA ALA A 536 -7.19 21.68 7.25
C ALA A 536 -6.49 21.10 8.50
N ARG A 537 -5.95 21.96 9.38
CA ARG A 537 -5.35 21.55 10.66
C ARG A 537 -6.37 20.89 11.57
N LYS A 538 -7.53 21.53 11.75
CA LYS A 538 -8.63 21.01 12.58
C LYS A 538 -9.11 19.63 12.09
N LEU A 539 -9.20 19.46 10.77
CA LEU A 539 -9.62 18.22 10.12
C LEU A 539 -8.58 17.11 10.30
N ARG A 540 -7.28 17.44 10.17
CA ARG A 540 -6.16 16.52 10.46
C ARG A 540 -6.12 16.07 11.91
N GLU A 541 -6.29 16.99 12.85
CA GLU A 541 -6.36 16.70 14.29
C GLU A 541 -7.55 15.78 14.59
N SER A 542 -8.73 16.09 14.05
CA SER A 542 -9.92 15.27 14.23
C SER A 542 -9.77 13.87 13.62
N PHE A 543 -9.16 13.75 12.44
CA PHE A 543 -8.87 12.45 11.83
C PHE A 543 -7.90 11.63 12.69
N ALA A 544 -6.85 12.25 13.23
CA ALA A 544 -5.91 11.59 14.13
C ALA A 544 -6.60 11.09 15.41
N GLN A 545 -7.46 11.91 16.04
CA GLN A 545 -8.24 11.52 17.22
C GLN A 545 -9.18 10.35 16.94
N GLN A 546 -9.74 10.28 15.73
CA GLN A 546 -10.66 9.23 15.30
C GLN A 546 -9.95 8.04 14.61
N GLN A 547 -8.62 8.00 14.62
CA GLN A 547 -7.79 6.94 14.01
C GLN A 547 -8.02 6.75 12.49
N ILE A 548 -8.39 7.84 11.82
CA ILE A 548 -8.52 7.93 10.36
C ILE A 548 -7.13 8.30 9.81
N GLY A 549 -6.54 7.40 9.03
CA GLY A 549 -5.30 7.64 8.30
C GLY A 549 -5.55 8.54 7.09
N VAL A 550 -4.58 9.39 6.76
CA VAL A 550 -4.63 10.23 5.55
C VAL A 550 -3.57 9.76 4.57
N SER A 551 -3.98 9.41 3.36
CA SER A 551 -3.06 8.96 2.31
C SER A 551 -3.70 9.01 0.93
N ALA A 552 -2.91 9.48 -0.05
CA ALA A 552 -3.25 9.42 -1.47
C ALA A 552 -3.03 8.04 -2.11
N ALA A 553 -2.36 7.12 -1.39
CA ALA A 553 -1.94 5.81 -1.89
C ALA A 553 -3.13 4.87 -2.15
#